data_AF-A0A2D6A852-F1
#
_entry.id   AF-A0A2D6A852-F1
#
_cell.length_a   1.000
_cell.length_b   1.000
_cell.length_c   1.000
_cell.angle_alpha   90.00
_cell.angle_beta   90.00
_cell.angle_gamma   90.00
#
_symmetry.space_group_name_H-M   'P 1'
#
loop_
_entity.id
_entity.type
_entity.pdbx_description
1 polymer ?
#
loop_
_entity_poly.entity_id
_entity_poly.type
_entity_poly.pdbx_seq_one_letter_code
_entity_poly.pdbx_strand_id
1 'polypeptide(L)'
;MEPKIDVLASIEAKSRQTSIDDLAKRGKKRVRVIRAKDIALMVEEAIERAVASSDWVPPEQVEELKREAAEEFASVKKESAEEAKLARERDEEIARLREEIEALQLGELETTEKLESAQQSVDTTAEFERELAEARSLAEERHAEIEALRQAMGEQGAELTAVRRRHEELCGELGTAQSQVSELENLIATEAVSPGGEAPADAAPASAMEEDLAAIVGSLDDRLDKLGRKMGVTSAVESDIDYSTLVNSTMAEDEPDLESNMDAVDIEKREGAGIEANLARMKKLRGD
;
A
#
# COMPACT_ATOMS: atom_id res chain seq x y z
N MET A 1 32.99 15.84 -81.23
CA MET A 1 32.22 15.41 -80.06
C MET A 1 30.99 16.28 -80.01
N GLU A 2 29.87 15.77 -80.51
CA GLU A 2 28.59 16.49 -80.41
C GLU A 2 28.09 16.40 -78.96
N PRO A 3 27.58 17.50 -78.39
CA PRO A 3 26.98 17.46 -77.06
C PRO A 3 25.68 16.65 -77.15
N LYS A 4 25.66 15.47 -76.53
CA LYS A 4 24.40 14.77 -76.26
C LYS A 4 23.56 15.66 -75.35
N ILE A 5 22.55 16.30 -75.92
CA ILE A 5 21.55 17.05 -75.16
C ILE A 5 20.80 16.02 -74.34
N ASP A 6 21.00 16.05 -73.03
CA ASP A 6 20.23 15.24 -72.09
C ASP A 6 18.82 15.85 -71.99
N VAL A 7 17.93 15.32 -72.85
CA VAL A 7 16.55 15.77 -72.99
C VAL A 7 15.78 15.55 -71.69
N LEU A 8 16.10 14.49 -70.94
CA LEU A 8 15.46 14.18 -69.66
C LEU A 8 15.82 15.22 -68.60
N ALA A 9 17.12 15.51 -68.42
CA ALA A 9 17.56 16.57 -67.51
C ALA A 9 17.00 17.96 -67.88
N SER A 10 16.86 18.23 -69.18
CA SER A 10 16.29 19.49 -69.69
C SER A 10 14.78 19.60 -69.46
N ILE A 11 14.05 18.48 -69.47
CA ILE A 11 12.62 18.42 -69.16
C ILE A 11 12.40 18.51 -67.65
N GLU A 12 13.17 17.78 -66.84
CA GLU A 12 13.10 17.87 -65.37
C GLU A 12 13.37 19.29 -64.86
N ALA A 13 14.44 19.92 -65.36
CA ALA A 13 14.79 21.30 -64.99
C ALA A 13 13.72 22.34 -65.39
N LYS A 14 12.90 22.03 -66.41
CA LYS A 14 11.78 22.88 -66.86
C LYS A 14 10.44 22.46 -66.26
N SER A 15 10.32 21.28 -65.70
CA SER A 15 9.11 20.79 -65.06
C SER A 15 9.00 21.40 -63.65
N ARG A 16 8.00 22.27 -63.45
CA ARG A 16 7.63 22.74 -62.12
C ARG A 16 6.33 22.07 -61.75
N GLN A 17 6.39 21.09 -60.85
CA GLN A 17 5.21 20.68 -60.11
C GLN A 17 4.84 21.81 -59.13
N THR A 18 3.62 22.33 -59.27
CA THR A 18 3.05 23.30 -58.33
C THR A 18 1.78 22.71 -57.76
N SER A 19 1.65 22.75 -56.43
CA SER A 19 0.44 22.30 -55.76
C SER A 19 -0.74 23.22 -56.10
N ILE A 20 -1.96 22.70 -55.95
CA ILE A 20 -3.19 23.48 -56.14
C ILE A 20 -3.23 24.66 -55.15
N ASP A 21 -2.73 24.45 -53.93
CA ASP A 21 -2.63 25.49 -52.90
C ASP A 21 -1.66 26.60 -53.29
N ASP A 22 -0.53 26.27 -53.93
CA ASP A 22 0.42 27.27 -54.43
C ASP A 22 -0.12 28.06 -55.63
N LEU A 23 -0.96 27.44 -56.46
CA LEU A 23 -1.68 28.11 -57.55
C LEU A 23 -2.75 29.06 -57.01
N ALA A 24 -3.45 28.66 -55.95
CA ALA A 24 -4.43 29.49 -55.25
C ALA A 24 -3.77 30.71 -54.59
N LYS A 25 -2.63 30.53 -53.90
CA LYS A 25 -1.82 31.62 -53.33
C LYS A 25 -1.33 32.63 -54.38
N ARG A 26 -1.13 32.19 -55.63
CA ARG A 26 -0.77 33.04 -56.78
C ARG A 26 -1.97 33.67 -57.49
N GLY A 27 -3.18 33.56 -56.92
CA GLY A 27 -4.40 34.16 -57.45
C GLY A 27 -5.02 33.44 -58.65
N LYS A 28 -4.54 32.24 -59.01
CA LYS A 28 -5.12 31.45 -60.10
C LYS A 28 -6.29 30.62 -59.57
N LYS A 29 -7.51 31.09 -59.84
CA LYS A 29 -8.77 30.45 -59.39
C LYS A 29 -9.23 29.27 -60.25
N ARG A 30 -8.61 29.06 -61.43
CA ARG A 30 -8.98 28.00 -62.37
C ARG A 30 -7.72 27.36 -62.94
N VAL A 31 -7.71 26.03 -62.99
CA VAL A 31 -6.65 25.23 -63.61
C VAL A 31 -7.24 24.51 -64.81
N ARG A 32 -6.58 24.63 -65.97
CA ARG A 32 -6.95 23.86 -67.16
C ARG A 32 -6.21 22.54 -67.10
N VAL A 33 -6.93 21.46 -66.83
CA VAL A 33 -6.39 20.10 -66.87
C VAL A 33 -6.38 19.62 -68.31
N ILE A 34 -5.20 19.31 -68.82
CA ILE A 34 -5.04 18.65 -70.12
C ILE A 34 -4.87 17.16 -69.81
N ARG A 35 -5.67 16.31 -70.44
CA ARG A 35 -5.55 14.86 -70.21
C ARG A 35 -4.24 14.37 -70.82
N ALA A 36 -3.62 13.36 -70.20
CA ALA A 36 -2.38 12.77 -70.69
C ALA A 36 -2.48 12.34 -72.17
N LYS A 37 -3.65 11.84 -72.59
CA LYS A 37 -3.95 11.49 -73.98
C LYS A 37 -3.87 12.69 -74.93
N ASP A 38 -4.36 13.85 -74.51
CA ASP A 38 -4.37 15.07 -75.32
C ASP A 38 -2.94 15.63 -75.46
N ILE A 39 -2.10 15.48 -74.42
CA ILE A 39 -0.67 15.84 -74.47
C ILE A 39 0.07 14.93 -75.45
N ALA A 40 -0.16 13.62 -75.39
CA ALA A 40 0.46 12.66 -76.31
C ALA A 40 0.14 13.00 -77.78
N LEU A 41 -1.13 13.28 -78.09
CA LEU A 41 -1.55 13.71 -79.44
C LEU A 41 -0.87 15.00 -79.89
N MET A 42 -0.75 15.99 -79.00
CA MET A 42 -0.06 17.26 -79.32
C MET A 42 1.44 17.06 -79.57
N VAL A 43 2.08 16.12 -78.87
CA VAL A 43 3.49 15.77 -79.07
C VAL A 43 3.67 15.01 -80.38
N GLU A 44 2.81 14.03 -80.67
CA GLU A 44 2.82 13.29 -81.95
C GLU A 44 2.65 14.24 -83.14
N GLU A 45 1.64 15.13 -83.13
CA GLU A 45 1.45 16.12 -84.21
C GLU A 45 2.65 17.07 -84.35
N ALA A 46 3.28 17.47 -83.24
CA ALA A 46 4.43 18.37 -83.27
C ALA A 46 5.67 17.67 -83.85
N ILE A 47 5.88 16.40 -83.50
CA ILE A 47 6.97 15.57 -84.05
C ILE A 47 6.71 15.32 -85.54
N GLU A 48 5.50 14.96 -85.94
CA GLU A 48 5.14 14.73 -87.34
C GLU A 48 5.33 16.00 -88.19
N ARG A 49 4.93 17.18 -87.69
CA ARG A 49 5.23 18.45 -88.38
C ARG A 49 6.72 18.77 -88.45
N ALA A 50 7.47 18.51 -87.38
CA ALA A 50 8.92 18.75 -87.35
C ALA A 50 9.65 17.83 -88.34
N VAL A 51 9.28 16.54 -88.37
CA VAL A 51 9.82 15.55 -89.29
C VAL A 51 9.43 15.86 -90.75
N ALA A 52 8.17 16.20 -91.01
CA ALA A 52 7.71 16.57 -92.35
C ALA A 52 8.31 17.88 -92.89
N SER A 53 8.79 18.76 -92.01
CA SER A 53 9.50 19.99 -92.39
C SER A 53 11.02 19.84 -92.45
N SER A 54 11.57 18.74 -91.92
CA SER A 54 12.99 18.42 -92.00
C SER A 54 13.23 17.36 -93.09
N ASP A 55 13.84 17.72 -94.22
CA ASP A 55 14.29 16.78 -95.26
C ASP A 55 15.43 15.81 -94.79
N TRP A 56 15.69 15.74 -93.48
CA TRP A 56 16.91 15.18 -92.90
C TRP A 56 16.76 13.73 -92.42
N VAL A 57 15.53 13.21 -92.29
CA VAL A 57 15.28 11.86 -91.80
C VAL A 57 14.36 11.12 -92.77
N PRO A 58 14.80 10.01 -93.38
CA PRO A 58 13.95 9.17 -94.22
C PRO A 58 12.74 8.63 -93.44
N PRO A 59 11.56 8.51 -94.08
CA PRO A 59 10.34 8.04 -93.41
C PRO A 59 10.50 6.63 -92.82
N GLU A 60 11.36 5.79 -93.40
CA GLU A 60 11.68 4.45 -92.89
C GLU A 60 12.36 4.49 -91.52
N GLN A 61 13.28 5.44 -91.28
CA GLN A 61 13.97 5.59 -89.99
C GLN A 61 13.04 6.13 -88.90
N VAL A 62 12.03 6.92 -89.27
CA VAL A 62 11.02 7.43 -88.34
C VAL A 62 10.13 6.30 -87.83
N GLU A 63 9.72 5.39 -88.71
CA GLU A 63 8.94 4.22 -88.32
C GLU A 63 9.76 3.23 -87.49
N GLU A 64 11.06 3.07 -87.77
CA GLU A 64 11.95 2.26 -86.95
C GLU A 64 12.13 2.85 -85.54
N LEU A 65 12.34 4.17 -85.42
CA LEU A 65 12.38 4.88 -84.13
C LEU A 65 11.06 4.78 -83.36
N LYS A 66 9.91 4.85 -84.05
CA LYS A 66 8.60 4.65 -83.40
C LYS A 66 8.46 3.24 -82.84
N ARG A 67 8.94 2.23 -83.59
CA ARG A 67 8.93 0.84 -83.14
C ARG A 67 9.83 0.64 -81.92
N GLU A 68 11.06 1.14 -81.96
CA GLU A 68 12.00 1.08 -80.82
C GLU A 68 11.43 1.81 -79.59
N ALA A 69 10.89 3.01 -79.76
CA ALA A 69 10.27 3.75 -78.66
C ALA A 69 9.06 2.99 -78.09
N ALA A 70 8.22 2.38 -78.92
CA ALA A 70 7.08 1.59 -78.46
C ALA A 70 7.52 0.36 -77.65
N GLU A 71 8.61 -0.30 -78.05
CA GLU A 71 9.22 -1.42 -77.32
C GLU A 71 9.79 -0.96 -75.97
N GLU A 72 10.51 0.16 -75.93
CA GLU A 72 11.03 0.75 -74.68
C GLU A 72 9.91 1.17 -73.73
N PHE A 73 8.87 1.84 -74.23
CA PHE A 73 7.70 2.21 -73.42
C PHE A 73 6.95 0.98 -72.88
N ALA A 74 6.85 -0.10 -73.66
CA ALA A 74 6.27 -1.35 -73.19
C ALA A 74 7.12 -1.98 -72.08
N SER A 75 8.45 -1.92 -72.20
CA SER A 75 9.39 -2.37 -71.16
C SER A 75 9.24 -1.56 -69.87
N VAL A 76 9.31 -0.22 -69.95
CA VAL A 76 9.16 0.69 -68.81
C VAL A 76 7.80 0.53 -68.13
N LYS A 77 6.73 0.33 -68.91
CA LYS A 77 5.39 0.10 -68.36
C LYS A 77 5.32 -1.21 -67.59
N LYS A 78 6.02 -2.25 -68.04
CA LYS A 78 6.09 -3.54 -67.35
C LYS A 78 6.89 -3.42 -66.06
N GLU A 79 8.04 -2.77 -66.10
CA GLU A 79 8.89 -2.50 -64.92
C GLU A 79 8.14 -1.70 -63.86
N SER A 80 7.48 -0.60 -64.24
CA SER A 80 6.66 0.21 -63.32
C SER A 80 5.50 -0.59 -62.71
N ALA A 81 4.91 -1.53 -63.46
CA ALA A 81 3.87 -2.40 -62.93
C ALA A 81 4.41 -3.43 -61.92
N GLU A 82 5.61 -3.96 -62.14
CA GLU A 82 6.30 -4.86 -61.22
C GLU A 82 6.73 -4.13 -59.94
N GLU A 83 7.28 -2.92 -60.07
CA GLU A 83 7.60 -2.05 -58.93
C GLU A 83 6.36 -1.70 -58.11
N ALA A 84 5.24 -1.34 -58.76
CA ALA A 84 3.99 -1.06 -58.08
C ALA A 84 3.44 -2.29 -57.33
N LYS A 85 3.68 -3.50 -57.86
CA LYS A 85 3.31 -4.74 -57.18
C LYS A 85 4.19 -4.98 -55.95
N LEU A 86 5.51 -4.82 -56.10
CA LEU A 86 6.45 -5.00 -55.00
C LEU A 86 6.24 -3.97 -53.89
N ALA A 87 5.91 -2.73 -54.23
CA ALA A 87 5.54 -1.69 -53.27
C ALA A 87 4.30 -2.10 -52.46
N ARG A 88 3.27 -2.65 -53.10
CA ARG A 88 2.07 -3.16 -52.40
C ARG A 88 2.41 -4.32 -51.46
N GLU A 89 3.22 -5.27 -51.91
CA GLU A 89 3.65 -6.40 -51.07
C GLU A 89 4.45 -5.91 -49.85
N ARG A 90 5.29 -4.88 -50.01
CA ARG A 90 6.01 -4.24 -48.89
C ARG A 90 5.06 -3.51 -47.94
N ASP A 91 4.07 -2.78 -48.47
CA ASP A 91 3.08 -2.07 -47.66
C ASP A 91 2.21 -3.05 -46.85
N GLU A 92 1.82 -4.18 -47.44
CA GLU A 92 1.10 -5.26 -46.76
C GLU A 92 1.94 -5.87 -45.64
N GLU A 93 3.24 -6.12 -45.87
CA GLU A 93 4.13 -6.63 -44.83
C GLU A 93 4.33 -5.63 -43.70
N ILE A 94 4.49 -4.34 -44.01
CA ILE A 94 4.58 -3.27 -43.00
C ILE A 94 3.29 -3.21 -42.18
N ALA A 95 2.12 -3.36 -42.81
CA ALA A 95 0.85 -3.39 -42.11
C ALA A 95 0.76 -4.58 -41.14
N ARG A 96 1.18 -5.78 -41.56
CA ARG A 96 1.23 -6.97 -40.70
C ARG A 96 2.16 -6.80 -39.52
N LEU A 97 3.37 -6.31 -39.75
CA LEU A 97 4.34 -6.08 -38.68
C LEU A 97 3.86 -5.03 -37.68
N ARG A 98 3.13 -4.00 -38.14
CA ARG A 98 2.51 -3.02 -37.24
C ARG A 98 1.42 -3.64 -36.37
N GLU A 99 0.56 -4.47 -36.95
CA GLU A 99 -0.47 -5.19 -36.21
C GLU A 99 0.14 -6.15 -35.16
N GLU A 100 1.22 -6.85 -35.51
CA GLU A 100 1.95 -7.72 -34.58
C GLU A 100 2.58 -6.92 -33.43
N ILE A 101 3.19 -5.76 -33.72
CA ILE A 101 3.74 -4.88 -32.68
C ILE A 101 2.64 -4.38 -31.74
N GLU A 102 1.49 -3.96 -32.27
CA GLU A 102 0.35 -3.51 -31.45
C GLU A 102 -0.19 -4.64 -30.56
N ALA A 103 -0.31 -5.86 -31.11
CA ALA A 103 -0.72 -7.03 -30.34
C ALA A 103 0.27 -7.38 -29.22
N LEU A 104 1.57 -7.32 -29.51
CA LEU A 104 2.62 -7.57 -28.51
C LEU A 104 2.63 -6.49 -27.42
N GLN A 105 2.45 -5.22 -27.77
CA GLN A 105 2.35 -4.11 -26.80
C GLN A 105 1.14 -4.26 -25.88
N LEU A 106 -0.01 -4.67 -26.42
CA LEU A 106 -1.20 -4.94 -25.63
C LEU A 106 -0.98 -6.11 -24.67
N GLY A 107 -0.35 -7.19 -25.15
CA GLY A 107 0.04 -8.33 -24.32
C GLY A 107 1.03 -7.95 -23.21
N GLU A 108 2.02 -7.12 -23.53
CA GLU A 108 2.99 -6.62 -22.54
C GLU A 108 2.28 -5.83 -21.44
N LEU A 109 1.39 -4.89 -21.79
CA LEU A 109 0.58 -4.14 -20.83
C LEU A 109 -0.23 -5.07 -19.90
N GLU A 110 -0.94 -6.05 -20.47
CA GLU A 110 -1.72 -7.01 -19.68
C GLU A 110 -0.82 -7.83 -18.73
N THR A 111 0.38 -8.22 -19.17
CA THR A 111 1.33 -8.92 -18.29
C THR A 111 1.90 -8.02 -17.20
N THR A 112 2.12 -6.74 -17.48
CA THR A 112 2.59 -5.78 -16.47
C THR A 112 1.52 -5.52 -15.40
N GLU A 113 0.25 -5.36 -15.79
CA GLU A 113 -0.86 -5.21 -14.85
C GLU A 113 -1.00 -6.45 -13.95
N LYS A 114 -0.90 -7.66 -14.53
CA LYS A 114 -0.91 -8.91 -13.75
C LYS A 114 0.27 -8.99 -12.78
N LEU A 115 1.45 -8.53 -13.19
CA LEU A 115 2.64 -8.53 -12.34
C LEU A 115 2.48 -7.54 -11.18
N GLU A 116 1.96 -6.35 -11.43
CA GLU A 116 1.70 -5.34 -10.39
C GLU A 116 0.65 -5.83 -9.39
N SER A 117 -0.44 -6.43 -9.88
CA SER A 117 -1.46 -7.02 -9.01
C SER A 117 -0.90 -8.17 -8.16
N ALA A 118 -0.07 -9.04 -8.76
CA ALA A 118 0.61 -10.10 -8.01
C ALA A 118 1.56 -9.53 -6.95
N GLN A 119 2.32 -8.49 -7.27
CA GLN A 119 3.21 -7.82 -6.31
C GLN A 119 2.42 -7.22 -5.14
N GLN A 120 1.31 -6.53 -5.40
CA GLN A 120 0.43 -6.00 -4.35
C GLN A 120 -0.11 -7.10 -3.43
N SER A 121 -0.48 -8.26 -4.00
CA SER A 121 -0.92 -9.41 -3.19
C SER A 121 0.20 -9.99 -2.32
N VAL A 122 1.45 -9.98 -2.81
CA VAL A 122 2.61 -10.41 -2.02
C VAL A 122 2.87 -9.44 -0.88
N ASP A 123 2.85 -8.13 -1.16
CA ASP A 123 3.11 -7.10 -0.16
C ASP A 123 2.05 -7.13 0.96
N THR A 124 0.76 -7.23 0.59
CA THR A 124 -0.34 -7.39 1.57
C THR A 124 -0.23 -8.68 2.38
N THR A 125 0.19 -9.79 1.76
CA THR A 125 0.43 -11.04 2.50
C THR A 125 1.58 -10.89 3.50
N ALA A 126 2.66 -10.21 3.13
CA ALA A 126 3.79 -9.95 4.02
C ALA A 126 3.40 -9.05 5.21
N GLU A 127 2.49 -8.09 5.01
CA GLU A 127 1.92 -7.28 6.08
C GLU A 127 1.09 -8.14 7.05
N PHE A 128 0.20 -8.99 6.53
CA PHE A 128 -0.58 -9.92 7.36
C PHE A 128 0.30 -10.91 8.12
N GLU A 129 1.39 -11.40 7.52
CA GLU A 129 2.35 -12.27 8.20
C GLU A 129 3.06 -11.55 9.36
N ARG A 130 3.39 -10.26 9.19
CA ARG A 130 3.95 -9.44 10.27
C ARG A 130 2.94 -9.24 11.40
N GLU A 131 1.70 -8.88 11.09
CA GLU A 131 0.63 -8.72 12.08
C GLU A 131 0.36 -10.03 12.83
N LEU A 132 0.35 -11.17 12.13
CA LEU A 132 0.20 -12.48 12.75
C LEU A 132 1.37 -12.83 13.68
N ALA A 133 2.60 -12.46 13.32
CA ALA A 133 3.76 -12.67 14.18
C ALA A 133 3.68 -11.81 15.46
N GLU A 134 3.29 -10.53 15.33
CA GLU A 134 3.09 -9.63 16.47
C GLU A 134 1.95 -10.12 17.38
N ALA A 135 0.82 -10.51 16.81
CA ALA A 135 -0.31 -11.06 17.57
C ALA A 135 0.06 -12.35 18.31
N ARG A 136 0.87 -13.22 17.70
CA ARG A 136 1.39 -14.43 18.35
C ARG A 136 2.31 -14.10 19.52
N SER A 137 3.24 -13.16 19.33
CA SER A 137 4.14 -12.71 20.41
C SER A 137 3.36 -12.14 21.60
N LEU A 138 2.34 -11.32 21.32
CA LEU A 138 1.49 -10.76 22.37
C LEU A 138 0.69 -11.85 23.08
N ALA A 139 0.17 -12.84 22.34
CA ALA A 139 -0.55 -13.96 22.93
C ALA A 139 0.34 -14.81 23.84
N GLU A 140 1.60 -15.05 23.45
CA GLU A 140 2.59 -15.75 24.28
C GLU A 140 2.91 -14.97 25.56
N GLU A 141 3.13 -13.66 25.47
CA GLU A 141 3.37 -12.79 26.64
C GLU A 141 2.19 -12.83 27.61
N ARG A 142 0.96 -12.69 27.10
CA ARG A 142 -0.26 -12.77 27.93
C ARG A 142 -0.45 -14.16 28.54
N HIS A 143 -0.06 -15.21 27.83
CA HIS A 143 -0.12 -16.55 28.37
C HIS A 143 0.85 -16.74 29.54
N ALA A 144 2.09 -16.26 29.39
CA ALA A 144 3.09 -16.27 30.47
C ALA A 144 2.64 -15.44 31.68
N GLU A 145 2.01 -14.28 31.46
CA GLU A 145 1.44 -13.45 32.53
C GLU A 145 0.32 -14.20 33.29
N ILE A 146 -0.58 -14.87 32.57
CA ILE A 146 -1.65 -15.69 33.17
C ILE A 146 -1.07 -16.84 34.00
N GLU A 147 -0.02 -17.51 33.51
CA GLU A 147 0.64 -18.58 34.26
C GLU A 147 1.30 -18.07 35.54
N ALA A 148 2.01 -16.93 35.45
CA ALA A 148 2.61 -16.28 36.62
C ALA A 148 1.55 -15.88 37.67
N LEU A 149 0.43 -15.30 37.23
CA LEU A 149 -0.69 -14.96 38.13
C LEU A 149 -1.32 -16.20 38.77
N ARG A 150 -1.48 -17.29 38.02
CA ARG A 150 -1.98 -18.56 38.56
C ARG A 150 -1.04 -19.13 39.63
N GLN A 151 0.27 -19.07 39.41
CA GLN A 151 1.25 -19.50 40.40
C GLN A 151 1.18 -18.64 41.67
N ALA A 152 1.16 -17.31 41.52
CA ALA A 152 1.05 -16.38 42.64
C ALA A 152 -0.24 -16.60 43.45
N MET A 153 -1.38 -16.81 42.78
CA MET A 153 -2.63 -17.17 43.47
C MET A 153 -2.55 -18.52 44.19
N GLY A 154 -1.84 -19.50 43.61
CA GLY A 154 -1.58 -20.78 44.26
C GLY A 154 -0.74 -20.65 45.54
N GLU A 155 0.31 -19.83 45.51
CA GLU A 155 1.16 -19.52 46.65
C GLU A 155 0.38 -18.77 47.74
N GLN A 156 -0.38 -17.74 47.38
CA GLN A 156 -1.27 -17.02 48.31
C GLN A 156 -2.33 -17.94 48.93
N GLY A 157 -2.89 -18.85 48.14
CA GLY A 157 -3.82 -19.88 48.63
C GLY A 157 -3.17 -20.79 49.66
N ALA A 158 -1.94 -21.25 49.40
CA ALA A 158 -1.16 -22.06 50.33
C ALA A 158 -0.85 -21.30 51.62
N GLU A 159 -0.41 -20.04 51.54
CA GLU A 159 -0.18 -19.18 52.71
C GLU A 159 -1.46 -18.97 53.53
N LEU A 160 -2.60 -18.71 52.88
CA LEU A 160 -3.88 -18.54 53.57
C LEU A 160 -4.28 -19.82 54.32
N THR A 161 -4.07 -21.00 53.71
CA THR A 161 -4.32 -22.27 54.40
C THR A 161 -3.39 -22.51 55.57
N ALA A 162 -2.11 -22.11 55.47
CA ALA A 162 -1.16 -22.19 56.58
C ALA A 162 -1.53 -21.24 57.73
N VAL A 163 -1.92 -20.00 57.42
CA VAL A 163 -2.40 -19.01 58.40
C VAL A 163 -3.66 -19.53 59.09
N ARG A 164 -4.61 -20.12 58.34
CA ARG A 164 -5.82 -20.71 58.91
C ARG A 164 -5.51 -21.84 59.88
N ARG A 165 -4.61 -22.77 59.51
CA ARG A 165 -4.16 -23.84 60.41
C ARG A 165 -3.54 -23.26 61.69
N ARG A 166 -2.67 -22.25 61.57
CA ARG A 166 -2.04 -21.63 62.74
C ARG A 166 -3.07 -20.96 63.65
N HIS A 167 -4.09 -20.34 63.07
CA HIS A 167 -5.19 -19.77 63.82
C HIS A 167 -5.99 -20.84 64.58
N GLU A 168 -6.29 -21.96 63.93
CA GLU A 168 -6.96 -23.11 64.56
C GLU A 168 -6.13 -23.68 65.73
N GLU A 169 -4.82 -23.83 65.56
CA GLU A 169 -3.88 -24.24 66.62
C GLU A 169 -3.92 -23.27 67.82
N LEU A 170 -3.80 -21.96 67.56
CA LEU A 170 -3.82 -20.94 68.61
C LEU A 170 -5.17 -20.89 69.34
N CYS A 171 -6.28 -21.08 68.63
CA CYS A 171 -7.61 -21.18 69.24
C CYS A 171 -7.71 -22.42 70.15
N GLY A 172 -7.13 -23.54 69.74
CA GLY A 172 -7.02 -24.76 70.56
C GLY A 172 -6.18 -24.53 71.83
N GLU A 173 -4.99 -23.94 71.68
CA GLU A 173 -4.11 -23.58 72.81
C GLU A 173 -4.81 -22.63 73.79
N LEU A 174 -5.49 -21.59 73.29
CA LEU A 174 -6.26 -20.66 74.12
C LEU A 174 -7.37 -21.37 74.90
N GLY A 175 -8.09 -22.30 74.27
CA GLY A 175 -9.11 -23.10 74.95
C GLY A 175 -8.52 -23.96 76.08
N THR A 176 -7.34 -24.57 75.87
CA THR A 176 -6.66 -25.32 76.93
C THR A 176 -6.17 -24.43 78.06
N ALA A 177 -5.63 -23.25 77.76
CA ALA A 177 -5.20 -22.28 78.76
C ALA A 177 -6.38 -21.77 79.59
N GLN A 178 -7.52 -21.48 78.96
CA GLN A 178 -8.76 -21.11 79.66
C GLN A 178 -9.23 -22.22 80.61
N SER A 179 -9.18 -23.50 80.17
CA SER A 179 -9.51 -24.63 81.05
C SER A 179 -8.57 -24.73 82.26
N GLN A 180 -7.27 -24.53 82.06
CA GLN A 180 -6.29 -24.54 83.15
C GLN A 180 -6.50 -23.37 84.12
N VAL A 181 -6.82 -22.18 83.63
CA VAL A 181 -7.18 -21.03 84.48
C VAL A 181 -8.42 -21.35 85.30
N SER A 182 -9.48 -21.90 84.70
CA SER A 182 -10.68 -22.31 85.42
C SER A 182 -10.40 -23.43 86.45
N GLU A 183 -9.50 -24.37 86.15
CA GLU A 183 -9.05 -25.38 87.12
C GLU A 183 -8.29 -24.75 88.30
N LEU A 184 -7.38 -23.81 88.04
CA LEU A 184 -6.68 -23.06 89.10
C LEU A 184 -7.64 -22.21 89.93
N GLU A 185 -8.61 -21.54 89.30
CA GLU A 185 -9.66 -20.80 90.00
C GLU A 185 -10.49 -21.71 90.91
N ASN A 186 -10.85 -22.91 90.43
CA ASN A 186 -11.55 -23.91 91.24
C ASN A 186 -10.69 -24.47 92.39
N LEU A 187 -9.39 -24.65 92.18
CA LEU A 187 -8.44 -25.05 93.23
C LEU A 187 -8.29 -23.96 94.30
N ILE A 188 -8.17 -22.70 93.90
CA ILE A 188 -8.15 -21.56 94.83
C ILE A 188 -9.48 -21.47 95.61
N ALA A 189 -10.61 -21.65 94.92
CA ALA A 189 -11.92 -21.64 95.56
C ALA A 189 -12.12 -22.83 96.53
N THR A 190 -11.48 -23.97 96.28
CA THR A 190 -11.54 -25.14 97.19
C THR A 190 -10.53 -25.05 98.34
N GLU A 191 -9.35 -24.45 98.16
CA GLU A 191 -8.44 -24.10 99.27
C GLU A 191 -9.00 -22.99 100.16
N ALA A 192 -9.86 -22.11 99.64
CA ALA A 192 -10.55 -21.08 100.43
C ALA A 192 -11.69 -21.63 101.34
N VAL A 193 -12.04 -22.92 101.24
CA VAL A 193 -13.13 -23.55 102.03
C VAL A 193 -12.62 -24.72 102.89
N SER A 194 -11.68 -24.43 103.79
CA SER A 194 -11.66 -25.03 105.14
C SER A 194 -10.77 -24.21 106.11
N PRO A 195 -11.11 -24.20 107.42
CA PRO A 195 -11.19 -22.95 108.16
C PRO A 195 -9.98 -22.70 109.07
N GLY A 196 -9.60 -21.42 109.19
CA GLY A 196 -8.83 -20.96 110.34
C GLY A 196 -7.93 -19.76 110.05
N GLY A 197 -8.25 -18.64 110.67
CA GLY A 197 -7.24 -17.68 111.12
C GLY A 197 -7.14 -16.36 110.34
N GLU A 198 -7.74 -15.33 110.95
CA GLU A 198 -7.31 -13.93 110.99
C GLU A 198 -7.26 -13.07 109.71
N ALA A 199 -7.91 -11.90 109.84
CA ALA A 199 -7.81 -10.75 108.97
C ALA A 199 -6.36 -10.20 108.93
N PRO A 200 -6.01 -9.42 107.90
CA PRO A 200 -6.31 -7.99 107.95
C PRO A 200 -6.80 -7.40 106.62
N ALA A 201 -7.32 -6.19 106.74
CA ALA A 201 -7.65 -5.28 105.66
C ALA A 201 -6.49 -5.06 104.69
N ASP A 202 -6.78 -4.97 103.39
CA ASP A 202 -6.22 -3.87 102.58
C ASP A 202 -7.02 -3.62 101.30
N ALA A 203 -6.92 -2.38 100.85
CA ALA A 203 -7.64 -1.80 99.72
C ALA A 203 -7.07 -2.22 98.35
N ALA A 204 -7.96 -2.27 97.34
CA ALA A 204 -7.76 -2.06 95.89
C ALA A 204 -6.66 -2.86 95.13
N PRO A 205 -7.04 -3.41 93.97
CA PRO A 205 -6.30 -3.05 92.76
C PRO A 205 -7.25 -2.82 91.57
N ALA A 206 -8.15 -1.83 91.68
CA ALA A 206 -8.96 -1.41 90.52
C ALA A 206 -8.13 -0.61 89.50
N SER A 207 -7.04 0.04 89.93
CA SER A 207 -6.21 0.90 89.08
C SER A 207 -5.19 0.16 88.21
N ALA A 208 -4.74 -1.04 88.59
CA ALA A 208 -3.79 -1.82 87.79
C ALA A 208 -4.46 -2.52 86.59
N MET A 209 -5.68 -3.04 86.78
CA MET A 209 -6.47 -3.59 85.67
C MET A 209 -6.91 -2.51 84.68
N GLU A 210 -7.14 -1.28 85.14
CA GLU A 210 -7.57 -0.17 84.28
C GLU A 210 -6.41 0.37 83.45
N GLU A 211 -5.19 0.41 84.00
CA GLU A 211 -3.96 0.69 83.23
C GLU A 211 -3.64 -0.44 82.23
N ASP A 212 -3.79 -1.71 82.62
CA ASP A 212 -3.58 -2.85 81.70
C ASP A 212 -4.63 -2.88 80.58
N LEU A 213 -5.89 -2.55 80.87
CA LEU A 213 -6.94 -2.41 79.85
C LEU A 213 -6.66 -1.23 78.91
N ALA A 214 -6.21 -0.09 79.43
CA ALA A 214 -5.83 1.06 78.60
C ALA A 214 -4.62 0.73 77.69
N ALA A 215 -3.65 -0.02 78.19
CA ALA A 215 -2.50 -0.49 77.41
C ALA A 215 -2.91 -1.50 76.33
N ILE A 216 -3.84 -2.41 76.63
CA ILE A 216 -4.37 -3.38 75.67
C ILE A 216 -5.17 -2.67 74.56
N VAL A 217 -6.03 -1.71 74.91
CA VAL A 217 -6.81 -0.91 73.95
C VAL A 217 -5.90 -0.07 73.05
N GLY A 218 -4.88 0.59 73.62
CA GLY A 218 -3.88 1.31 72.84
C GLY A 218 -3.10 0.40 71.88
N SER A 219 -2.76 -0.81 72.31
CA SER A 219 -2.07 -1.80 71.46
C SER A 219 -2.95 -2.36 70.34
N LEU A 220 -4.28 -2.37 70.54
CA LEU A 220 -5.26 -2.79 69.54
C LEU A 220 -5.47 -1.71 68.48
N ASP A 221 -5.56 -0.44 68.87
CA ASP A 221 -5.61 0.69 67.92
C ASP A 221 -4.34 0.78 67.07
N ASP A 222 -3.15 0.66 67.68
CA ASP A 222 -1.88 0.65 66.94
C ASP A 222 -1.77 -0.53 65.95
N ARG A 223 -2.35 -1.68 66.32
CA ARG A 223 -2.40 -2.86 65.44
C ARG A 223 -3.42 -2.68 64.32
N LEU A 224 -4.58 -2.09 64.59
CA LEU A 224 -5.59 -1.77 63.57
C LEU A 224 -5.05 -0.75 62.56
N ASP A 225 -4.34 0.28 63.02
CA ASP A 225 -3.71 1.26 62.12
C ASP A 225 -2.59 0.66 61.27
N LYS A 226 -1.76 -0.21 61.86
CA LYS A 226 -0.74 -0.95 61.09
C LYS A 226 -1.34 -1.93 60.08
N LEU A 227 -2.44 -2.61 60.43
CA LEU A 227 -3.15 -3.50 59.51
C LEU A 227 -3.83 -2.71 58.39
N GLY A 228 -4.48 -1.59 58.71
CA GLY A 228 -5.12 -0.70 57.73
C GLY A 228 -4.13 -0.12 56.72
N ARG A 229 -2.93 0.29 57.16
CA ARG A 229 -1.85 0.74 56.27
C ARG A 229 -1.25 -0.39 55.45
N LYS A 230 -1.06 -1.57 56.04
CA LYS A 230 -0.48 -2.74 55.34
C LYS A 230 -1.43 -3.35 54.30
N MET A 231 -2.75 -3.19 54.49
CA MET A 231 -3.79 -3.63 53.56
C MET A 231 -4.20 -2.54 52.56
N GLY A 232 -3.55 -1.36 52.56
CA GLY A 232 -3.77 -0.30 51.57
C GLY A 232 -5.11 0.45 51.69
N VAL A 233 -5.82 0.31 52.82
CA VAL A 233 -7.19 0.85 52.97
C VAL A 233 -7.20 2.38 53.15
N THR A 234 -6.11 2.99 53.63
CA THR A 234 -6.03 4.45 53.84
C THR A 234 -5.59 5.26 52.62
N SER A 235 -5.19 4.63 51.51
CA SER A 235 -4.92 5.34 50.24
C SER A 235 -6.09 5.28 49.25
N ALA A 236 -7.20 4.61 49.60
CA ALA A 236 -8.32 4.35 48.69
C ALA A 236 -9.61 5.15 49.01
N VAL A 237 -9.59 6.06 49.99
CA VAL A 237 -10.78 6.84 50.41
C VAL A 237 -10.64 8.36 50.16
N GLU A 238 -9.61 8.81 49.44
CA GLU A 238 -9.44 10.23 49.06
C GLU A 238 -9.14 10.47 47.57
N SER A 239 -9.44 9.51 46.70
CA SER A 239 -9.56 9.80 45.27
C SER A 239 -11.04 9.78 44.90
N ASP A 240 -11.62 10.96 44.67
CA ASP A 240 -12.84 11.10 43.87
C ASP A 240 -12.60 10.44 42.52
N ILE A 241 -13.05 9.20 42.38
CA ILE A 241 -13.10 8.53 41.07
C ILE A 241 -14.33 9.11 40.37
N ASP A 242 -14.09 9.99 39.41
CA ASP A 242 -15.13 10.58 38.58
C ASP A 242 -15.62 9.54 37.55
N TYR A 243 -16.74 8.89 37.87
CA TYR A 243 -17.38 7.88 37.01
C TYR A 243 -18.18 8.49 35.84
N SER A 244 -18.21 9.82 35.68
CA SER A 244 -19.00 10.49 34.64
C SER A 244 -18.51 10.18 33.21
N THR A 245 -17.22 9.89 33.03
CA THR A 245 -16.63 9.54 31.73
C THR A 245 -16.92 8.12 31.27
N LEU A 246 -17.14 7.19 32.21
CA LEU A 246 -17.43 5.77 31.92
C LEU A 246 -18.90 5.53 31.55
N VAL A 247 -19.80 6.39 32.02
CA VAL A 247 -21.24 6.32 31.67
C VAL A 247 -21.54 7.07 30.36
N ASN A 248 -20.80 8.13 30.04
CA ASN A 248 -20.97 8.84 28.77
C ASN A 248 -20.40 8.09 27.56
N SER A 249 -19.40 7.21 27.73
CA SER A 249 -18.82 6.45 26.60
C SER A 249 -19.67 5.25 26.14
N THR A 250 -20.73 4.91 26.86
CA THR A 250 -21.57 3.72 26.57
C THR A 250 -23.01 4.05 26.19
N MET A 251 -23.39 5.33 26.22
CA MET A 251 -24.76 5.80 25.90
C MET A 251 -24.79 6.98 24.90
N ALA A 252 -23.64 7.38 24.34
CA ALA A 252 -23.62 8.30 23.20
C ALA A 252 -23.95 7.52 21.91
N GLU A 253 -25.23 7.50 21.56
CA GLU A 253 -25.70 7.29 20.19
C GLU A 253 -25.21 8.46 19.31
N ASP A 254 -23.91 8.47 18.98
CA ASP A 254 -23.41 9.26 17.87
C ASP A 254 -23.27 8.30 16.68
N GLU A 255 -24.23 8.41 15.75
CA GLU A 255 -24.02 7.94 14.38
C GLU A 255 -22.67 8.49 13.91
N PRO A 256 -21.72 7.66 13.45
CA PRO A 256 -20.53 8.20 12.85
C PRO A 256 -20.97 8.91 11.56
N ASP A 257 -20.98 10.25 11.60
CA ASP A 257 -20.84 11.07 10.42
C ASP A 257 -19.58 10.58 9.71
N LEU A 258 -19.79 9.77 8.67
CA LEU A 258 -18.79 9.39 7.70
C LEU A 258 -18.41 10.67 6.97
N GLU A 259 -17.53 11.46 7.59
CA GLU A 259 -16.85 12.56 6.93
C GLU A 259 -16.08 11.96 5.74
N SER A 260 -16.66 12.19 4.57
CA SER A 260 -16.13 11.84 3.25
C SER A 260 -14.75 12.46 3.08
N ASN A 261 -13.71 11.70 3.39
CA ASN A 261 -12.33 12.03 3.08
C ASN A 261 -12.01 11.99 1.56
N MET A 262 -13.02 11.97 0.68
CA MET A 262 -12.82 12.07 -0.77
C MET A 262 -12.51 13.48 -1.26
N ASP A 263 -12.87 14.53 -0.50
CA ASP A 263 -12.65 15.92 -0.92
C ASP A 263 -11.26 16.47 -0.54
N ALA A 264 -10.52 15.78 0.34
CA ALA A 264 -9.18 16.18 0.79
C ALA A 264 -8.03 15.49 0.02
N VAL A 265 -8.34 14.67 -0.99
CA VAL A 265 -7.32 14.16 -1.90
C VAL A 265 -7.03 15.23 -2.95
N ASP A 266 -6.21 16.21 -2.58
CA ASP A 266 -5.44 16.98 -3.55
C ASP A 266 -4.54 15.98 -4.28
N ILE A 267 -4.97 15.56 -5.46
CA ILE A 267 -4.12 14.83 -6.40
C ILE A 267 -3.03 15.83 -6.80
N GLU A 268 -1.96 15.85 -6.02
CA GLU A 268 -0.69 16.43 -6.40
C GLU A 268 -0.29 15.69 -7.68
N LYS A 269 -0.61 16.30 -8.84
CA LYS A 269 -0.06 15.90 -10.13
C LYS A 269 1.44 16.10 -10.04
N ARG A 270 2.13 15.13 -9.43
CA ARG A 270 3.53 14.90 -9.69
C ARG A 270 3.58 14.62 -11.17
N GLU A 271 3.99 15.63 -11.93
CA GLU A 271 4.46 15.49 -13.30
C GLU A 271 5.52 14.39 -13.24
N GLY A 272 5.07 13.16 -13.49
CA GLY A 272 5.93 12.00 -13.59
C GLY A 272 6.96 12.37 -14.62
N ALA A 273 8.21 12.48 -14.16
CA ALA A 273 9.33 12.94 -14.98
C ALA A 273 9.24 12.20 -16.32
N GLY A 274 9.00 12.96 -17.39
CA GLY A 274 8.61 12.41 -18.68
C GLY A 274 9.58 11.33 -19.15
N ILE A 275 9.15 10.51 -20.10
CA ILE A 275 9.88 9.34 -20.62
C ILE A 275 11.37 9.65 -20.88
N GLU A 276 11.69 10.88 -21.28
CA GLU A 276 13.05 11.42 -21.45
C GLU A 276 13.91 11.41 -20.17
N ALA A 277 13.36 11.81 -19.02
CA ALA A 277 14.04 11.80 -17.73
C ALA A 277 14.28 10.36 -17.23
N ASN A 278 13.36 9.45 -17.53
CA ASN A 278 13.51 8.03 -17.18
C ASN A 278 14.55 7.34 -18.08
N LEU A 279 14.58 7.68 -19.38
CA LEU A 279 15.64 7.28 -20.31
C LEU A 279 17.02 7.81 -19.91
N ALA A 280 17.11 9.06 -19.43
CA ALA A 280 18.35 9.63 -18.94
C ALA A 280 18.88 8.91 -17.69
N ARG A 281 17.99 8.53 -16.75
CA ARG A 281 18.37 7.71 -15.57
C ARG A 281 18.84 6.31 -15.97
N MET A 282 18.14 5.68 -16.91
CA MET A 282 18.52 4.38 -17.47
C MET A 282 19.89 4.41 -18.15
N LYS A 283 20.18 5.47 -18.93
CA LYS A 283 21.50 5.64 -19.56
C LYS A 283 22.60 5.84 -18.52
N LYS A 284 22.33 6.57 -17.44
CA LYS A 284 23.28 6.81 -16.34
C LYS A 284 23.56 5.55 -15.51
N LEU A 285 22.59 4.64 -15.40
CA LEU A 285 22.72 3.34 -14.73
C LEU A 285 23.42 2.29 -15.59
N ARG A 286 23.37 2.44 -16.92
CA ARG A 286 23.97 1.46 -17.85
C ARG A 286 25.47 1.68 -18.14
N GLY A 287 26.08 2.69 -17.52
CA GLY A 287 27.52 2.91 -17.51
C GLY A 287 28.10 3.34 -18.86
N ASP A 288 28.22 4.65 -19.03
CA ASP A 288 29.42 5.28 -19.62
C ASP A 288 30.23 5.88 -18.46
#